data_AF-A0A2S2KSM6-F1
#
_entry.id   AF-A0A2S2KSM6-F1
#
_cell.length_a   1.000
_cell.length_b   1.000
_cell.length_c   1.000
_cell.angle_alpha   90.00
_cell.angle_beta   90.00
_cell.angle_gamma   90.00
#
_symmetry.space_group_name_H-M   'P 1'
#
loop_
_entity.id
_entity.type
_entity.pdbx_description
1 polymer ?
#
loop_
_entity_poly.entity_id
_entity_poly.type
_entity_poly.pdbx_seq_one_letter_code
_entity_poly.pdbx_strand_id
1 'polypeptide(L)' 'MYEYVMSGLDHLLAKSLNEIIEKNLGAKTVKKIDDRLFEKFGLSITQAIEEFDKLDLVLREFFGKGA' A
#
# COMPACT_ATOMS: atom_id res chain seq x y z
N MET A 1 -24.74 -1.70 8.13
CA MET A 1 -23.57 -1.42 7.28
C MET A 1 -23.10 -0.03 7.65
N TYR A 2 -22.10 0.09 8.53
CA TYR A 2 -21.52 1.40 8.83
C TYR A 2 -20.52 1.70 7.72
N GLU A 3 -20.81 2.74 6.94
CA GLU A 3 -19.85 3.35 6.05
C GLU A 3 -18.75 3.93 6.95
N TYR A 4 -17.55 3.35 6.93
CA TYR A 4 -16.39 3.97 7.55
C TYR A 4 -16.08 5.21 6.73
N VAL A 5 -16.61 6.35 7.15
CA VAL A 5 -16.31 7.65 6.54
C VAL A 5 -14.85 7.94 6.89
N MET A 6 -13.96 7.67 5.95
CA MET A 6 -12.55 8.01 6.05
C MET A 6 -12.42 9.47 6.50
N SER A 7 -11.58 9.73 7.50
CA SER A 7 -11.25 11.11 7.80
C SER A 7 -10.51 11.70 6.59
N GLY A 8 -10.82 12.94 6.20
CA GLY A 8 -10.16 13.56 5.05
C GLY A 8 -8.63 13.60 5.19
N LEU A 9 -8.11 13.53 6.42
CA LEU A 9 -6.68 13.47 6.71
C LEU A 9 -6.07 12.12 6.30
N ASP A 10 -6.74 11.00 6.59
CA ASP A 10 -6.24 9.66 6.24
C ASP A 10 -6.07 9.52 4.73
N HIS A 11 -7.02 10.05 3.96
CA HIS A 11 -6.94 10.05 2.50
C HIS A 11 -5.77 10.89 1.96
N LEU A 12 -5.52 12.05 2.57
CA LEU A 12 -4.40 12.92 2.19
C LEU A 12 -3.06 12.26 2.51
N LEU A 13 -2.94 11.60 3.66
CA LEU A 13 -1.75 10.87 4.06
C LEU A 13 -1.50 9.66 3.15
N ALA A 14 -2.54 8.88 2.85
CA ALA A 14 -2.45 7.73 1.95
C ALA A 14 -2.00 8.15 0.55
N LYS A 15 -2.57 9.24 0.01
CA LYS A 15 -2.15 9.78 -1.28
C LYS A 15 -0.69 10.25 -1.27
N SER A 16 -0.29 11.03 -0.27
CA SER A 16 1.08 11.53 -0.15
C SER A 16 2.09 10.38 -0.02
N LEU A 17 1.77 9.36 0.77
CA LEU A 17 2.61 8.19 0.93
C LEU A 17 2.70 7.37 -0.37
N ASN A 18 1.59 7.21 -1.10
CA ASN A 18 1.61 6.55 -2.39
C ASN A 18 2.53 7.26 -3.40
N GLU A 19 2.47 8.59 -3.49
CA GLU A 19 3.36 9.39 -4.35
C GLU A 19 4.84 9.22 -3.95
N ILE A 20 5.14 9.17 -2.65
CA ILE A 20 6.50 8.93 -2.14
C ILE A 20 6.98 7.51 -2.49
N ILE A 21 6.14 6.50 -2.32
CA ILE A 21 6.47 5.10 -2.65
C ILE A 21 6.75 4.97 -4.15
N GLU A 22 5.90 5.54 -5.01
CA GLU A 22 6.10 5.51 -6.46
C GLU A 22 7.37 6.23 -6.88
N LYS A 23 7.66 7.39 -6.29
CA LYS A 23 8.90 8.14 -6.55
C LYS A 23 10.16 7.34 -6.19
N ASN A 24 10.14 6.57 -5.10
CA ASN A 24 11.32 5.85 -4.61
C ASN A 24 11.48 4.45 -5.23
N LEU A 25 10.38 3.72 -5.44
CA LEU A 25 10.42 2.35 -5.95
C LEU A 25 10.23 2.25 -7.47
N GLY A 26 9.68 3.30 -8.08
CA GLY A 26 9.31 3.36 -9.49
C GLY A 26 7.98 2.66 -9.79
N ALA A 27 7.25 3.18 -10.78
CA ALA A 27 5.92 2.72 -11.16
C ALA A 27 5.82 1.20 -11.43
N LYS A 28 6.85 0.60 -12.04
CA LYS A 28 6.88 -0.85 -12.31
C LYS A 28 6.93 -1.69 -11.02
N THR A 29 7.65 -1.22 -10.01
CA THR A 29 7.75 -1.91 -8.72
C THR A 29 6.47 -1.73 -7.92
N VAL A 30 5.93 -0.50 -7.91
CA VAL A 30 4.63 -0.21 -7.26
C VAL A 30 3.52 -1.07 -7.84
N LYS A 31 3.45 -1.20 -9.16
CA LYS A 31 2.46 -2.08 -9.80
C LYS A 31 2.56 -3.52 -9.31
N LYS A 32 3.78 -4.07 -9.18
CA LYS A 32 3.96 -5.44 -8.66
C LYS A 32 3.50 -5.58 -7.21
N ILE A 33 3.72 -4.55 -6.39
CA ILE A 33 3.27 -4.52 -5.00
C ILE A 33 1.73 -4.47 -4.96
N ASP A 34 1.12 -3.61 -5.78
CA ASP A 34 -0.33 -3.45 -5.89
C ASP A 34 -1.00 -4.75 -6.37
N ASP A 35 -0.48 -5.36 -7.45
CA ASP A 35 -0.92 -6.66 -7.95
C ASP A 35 -0.88 -7.72 -6.84
N ARG A 36 0.21 -7.75 -6.05
CA ARG A 36 0.39 -8.71 -4.95
C ARG A 36 -0.54 -8.48 -3.76
N LEU A 37 -0.78 -7.22 -3.41
CA LEU A 37 -1.75 -6.84 -2.38
C LEU A 37 -3.17 -7.23 -2.78
N PHE A 38 -3.50 -7.02 -4.06
CA PHE A 38 -4.79 -7.40 -4.61
C PHE A 38 -4.97 -8.92 -4.61
N GLU A 39 -3.97 -9.68 -5.07
CA GLU A 39 -3.98 -11.15 -5.06
C GLU A 39 -4.21 -11.74 -3.65
N LYS A 40 -3.58 -11.15 -2.63
CA LYS A 40 -3.64 -11.70 -1.26
C LYS A 40 -4.83 -11.23 -0.44
N PHE A 41 -5.19 -9.96 -0.58
CA PHE A 41 -6.08 -9.27 0.35
C PHE A 41 -7.22 -8.53 -0.34
N GLY A 42 -7.22 -8.44 -1.68
CA GLY A 42 -8.20 -7.65 -2.43
C GLY A 42 -8.03 -6.14 -2.24
N LEU A 43 -6.85 -5.68 -1.85
CA LEU A 43 -6.57 -4.28 -1.53
C LEU A 43 -5.68 -3.64 -2.61
N SER A 44 -5.98 -2.38 -2.92
CA SER A 44 -5.00 -1.47 -3.55
C SER A 44 -3.96 -0.99 -2.53
N ILE A 45 -2.84 -0.47 -3.01
CA ILE A 45 -1.78 0.09 -2.17
C ILE A 45 -2.28 1.21 -1.26
N THR A 46 -3.19 2.06 -1.75
CA THR A 46 -3.79 3.15 -0.97
C THR A 46 -4.59 2.61 0.21
N GLN A 47 -5.35 1.52 0.01
CA GLN A 47 -6.08 0.85 1.10
C GLN A 47 -5.15 0.09 2.03
N ALA A 48 -4.10 -0.54 1.49
CA ALA A 48 -3.10 -1.25 2.29
C ALA A 48 -2.25 -0.32 3.17
N ILE A 49 -2.14 0.97 2.84
CA ILE A 49 -1.52 1.96 3.72
C ILE A 49 -2.31 2.12 5.03
N GLU A 50 -3.64 2.02 4.96
CA GLU A 50 -4.51 2.07 6.15
C GLU A 50 -4.39 0.78 6.97
N GLU A 51 -4.06 -0.34 6.32
CA GLU A 51 -3.79 -1.65 6.93
C GLU A 51 -2.30 -2.01 6.82
N PHE A 52 -1.47 -1.19 7.48
CA PHE A 52 -0.01 -1.19 7.28
C PHE A 52 0.66 -2.56 7.49
N ASP A 53 0.12 -3.43 8.35
CA ASP A 53 0.61 -4.80 8.55
C ASP A 53 0.54 -5.63 7.26
N LYS A 54 -0.51 -5.48 6.46
CA LYS A 54 -0.66 -6.14 5.16
C LYS A 54 0.33 -5.59 4.14
N LEU A 55 0.53 -4.28 4.14
CA LEU A 55 1.53 -3.62 3.30
C LEU A 55 2.96 -4.08 3.68
N ASP A 56 3.32 -4.06 4.97
CA ASP A 56 4.61 -4.51 5.48
C ASP A 56 4.89 -5.97 5.08
N LEU A 57 3.90 -6.85 5.21
CA LEU A 57 4.02 -8.24 4.81
C LEU A 57 4.37 -8.38 3.33
N VAL A 58 3.68 -7.67 2.44
CA VAL A 58 3.99 -7.71 1.00
C VAL A 58 5.36 -7.09 0.74
N LEU A 59 5.70 -5.96 1.33
CA LEU A 59 7.01 -5.32 1.17
C LEU A 59 8.15 -6.26 1.59
N ARG A 60 7.99 -7.05 2.66
CA ARG A 60 8.98 -8.06 3.07
C ARG A 60 9.12 -9.21 2.06
N GLU A 61 8.09 -9.56 1.30
CA GLU A 61 8.24 -10.55 0.22
C GLU A 61 9.17 -10.04 -0.91
N PHE A 62 9.06 -8.74 -1.22
CA PHE A 62 9.87 -8.12 -2.28
C PHE A 62 11.28 -7.75 -1.81
N PHE A 63 11.43 -7.27 -0.57
CA PHE A 63 12.66 -6.65 -0.09
C PHE A 63 13.27 -7.33 1.16
N GLY A 64 12.55 -8.22 1.83
CA GLY A 64 12.94 -8.83 3.10
C GLY A 64 14.00 -9.93 3.01
N LYS A 65 14.48 -10.30 1.81
CA LYS A 65 15.58 -11.26 1.64
C LYS A 65 16.97 -10.68 1.92
N GLY A 66 17.06 -9.43 2.41
CA GLY A 66 18.33 -8.75 2.69
C GLY A 66 18.36 -7.95 4.01
N ALA A 67 17.43 -8.21 4.94
CA ALA A 67 17.40 -7.60 6.28
C ALA A 67 17.81 -8.60 7.36
#